data_AF-A0A835PEN5-F1
#
_entry.id   AF-A0A835PEN5-F1
#
_cell.length_a   1.000
_cell.length_b   1.000
_cell.length_c   1.000
_cell.angle_alpha   90.00
_cell.angle_beta   90.00
_cell.angle_gamma   90.00
#
_symmetry.space_group_name_H-M   'P 1'
#
loop_
_entity.id
_entity.type
_entity.pdbx_description
1 polymer ?
#
loop_
_entity_poly.entity_id
_entity_poly.type
_entity_poly.pdbx_seq_one_letter_code
_entity_poly.pdbx_strand_id
1 'polypeptide(L)'
;MASQSIESYRNGAEVVSGDDLCKKKSIQLLEELCLPKGLFPLEDMEEFGYNREAGFVWLIQKKKKDHVFKQIKRAVSYAPEVTAFVEKYKLKKMTGVKTKELLLWLSVVEVYFDKPTSEKLTFKTGTGLSDSFPASAFE
;
A
#
# COMPACT_ATOMS: atom_id res chain seq x y z
N MET A 1 12.40 -13.88 20.59
CA MET A 1 11.33 -12.87 20.71
C MET A 1 10.16 -13.37 19.90
N ALA A 2 8.98 -13.52 20.51
CA ALA A 2 7.82 -14.14 19.88
C ALA A 2 7.44 -13.39 18.59
N SER A 3 7.31 -14.11 17.47
CA SER A 3 6.71 -13.55 16.26
C SER A 3 5.24 -13.29 16.58
N GLN A 4 4.90 -12.05 16.90
CA GLN A 4 3.51 -11.62 16.93
C GLN A 4 2.90 -11.94 15.55
N SER A 5 1.82 -12.73 15.53
CA SER A 5 1.07 -13.00 14.31
C SER A 5 0.48 -11.70 13.78
N ILE A 6 0.31 -11.59 12.46
CA ILE A 6 -0.33 -10.41 11.82
C ILE A 6 -1.66 -10.06 12.50
N GLU A 7 -2.40 -11.08 12.94
CA GLU A 7 -3.68 -10.95 13.63
C GLU A 7 -3.59 -10.15 14.94
N SER A 8 -2.49 -10.26 15.69
CA SER A 8 -2.32 -9.50 16.93
C SER A 8 -2.26 -7.97 16.69
N TYR A 9 -1.78 -7.54 15.53
CA TYR A 9 -1.75 -6.12 15.15
C TYR A 9 -3.12 -5.57 14.76
N ARG A 10 -4.14 -6.43 14.56
CA ARG A 10 -5.51 -5.99 14.28
C ARG A 10 -6.29 -5.63 15.55
N ASN A 11 -5.83 -6.05 16.72
CA ASN A 11 -6.51 -5.80 17.98
C ASN A 11 -6.56 -4.29 18.29
N GLY A 12 -7.75 -3.76 18.61
CA GLY A 12 -7.97 -2.33 18.88
C GLY A 12 -7.98 -1.44 17.63
N ALA A 13 -7.96 -2.00 16.43
CA ALA A 13 -8.02 -1.23 15.18
C ALA A 13 -9.39 -0.58 14.95
N GLU A 14 -9.39 0.57 14.30
CA GLU A 14 -10.60 1.08 13.64
C GLU A 14 -10.83 0.27 12.37
N VAL A 15 -11.99 -0.38 12.26
CA VAL A 15 -12.38 -1.17 11.08
C VAL A 15 -13.64 -0.58 10.49
N VAL A 16 -13.63 -0.34 9.18
CA VAL A 16 -14.79 0.09 8.42
C VAL A 16 -15.04 -0.90 7.29
N SER A 17 -16.31 -1.05 6.94
CA SER A 17 -16.75 -1.90 5.83
C SER A 17 -17.55 -1.09 4.81
N GLY A 18 -17.59 -1.60 3.58
CA GLY A 18 -18.33 -1.00 2.48
C GLY A 18 -17.47 -0.07 1.62
N ASP A 19 -17.70 -0.17 0.31
CA ASP A 19 -16.82 0.34 -0.74
C ASP A 19 -16.49 1.84 -0.58
N ASP A 20 -17.51 2.69 -0.45
CA ASP A 20 -17.34 4.14 -0.34
C ASP A 20 -16.58 4.58 0.92
N LEU A 21 -16.90 3.96 2.06
CA LEU A 21 -16.27 4.32 3.34
C LEU A 21 -14.81 3.84 3.39
N CYS A 22 -14.54 2.64 2.87
CA CYS A 22 -13.18 2.10 2.75
C CYS A 22 -12.31 2.97 1.84
N LYS A 23 -12.84 3.39 0.68
CA LYS A 23 -12.15 4.34 -0.22
C LYS A 23 -11.81 5.63 0.48
N LYS A 24 -12.80 6.24 1.16
CA LYS A 24 -12.62 7.50 1.88
C LYS A 24 -11.53 7.38 2.96
N LYS A 25 -11.58 6.34 3.78
CA LYS A 25 -10.59 6.10 4.85
C LYS A 25 -9.19 5.81 4.30
N SER A 26 -9.10 5.07 3.19
CA SER A 26 -7.82 4.81 2.51
C SER A 26 -7.18 6.09 1.99
N ILE A 27 -7.95 6.96 1.33
CA ILE A 27 -7.46 8.26 0.83
C ILE A 27 -7.04 9.17 2.00
N GLN A 28 -7.84 9.21 3.08
CA GLN A 28 -7.49 9.97 4.29
C GLN A 28 -6.17 9.49 4.90
N LEU A 29 -5.96 8.17 5.00
CA LEU A 29 -4.70 7.63 5.48
C LEU A 29 -3.52 8.06 4.60
N LEU A 30 -3.64 7.95 3.27
CA LEU A 30 -2.58 8.37 2.35
C LEU A 30 -2.25 9.86 2.50
N GLU A 31 -3.26 10.70 2.69
CA GLU A 31 -3.08 12.12 2.97
C GLU A 31 -2.39 12.38 4.32
N GLU A 32 -2.80 11.70 5.40
CA GLU A 32 -2.14 11.75 6.71
C GLU A 32 -0.66 11.37 6.63
N LEU A 33 -0.34 10.37 5.81
CA LEU A 33 1.03 9.88 5.58
C LEU A 33 1.80 10.72 4.55
N CYS A 34 1.18 11.73 3.94
CA CYS A 34 1.77 12.51 2.85
C CYS A 34 2.24 11.64 1.67
N LEU A 35 1.43 10.66 1.29
CA LEU A 35 1.62 9.77 0.14
C LEU A 35 0.58 10.09 -0.95
N PRO A 36 0.87 9.82 -2.25
CA PRO A 36 -0.07 10.08 -3.34
C PRO A 36 -1.38 9.30 -3.17
N LYS A 37 -2.51 9.96 -3.46
CA LYS A 37 -3.86 9.42 -3.16
C LYS A 37 -4.29 8.30 -4.11
N GLY A 38 -3.70 8.23 -5.30
CA GLY A 38 -3.93 7.21 -6.31
C GLY A 38 -3.01 5.98 -6.20
N LEU A 39 -2.30 5.79 -5.07
CA LEU A 39 -1.39 4.65 -4.89
C LEU A 39 -2.09 3.28 -4.97
N PHE A 40 -3.37 3.20 -4.62
CA PHE A 40 -4.12 1.96 -4.62
C PHE A 40 -5.30 2.05 -5.61
N PRO A 41 -5.60 0.98 -6.37
CA PRO A 41 -6.84 0.89 -7.14
C PRO A 41 -7.99 0.52 -6.20
N LEU A 42 -8.53 1.53 -5.50
CA LEU A 42 -9.56 1.39 -4.48
C LEU A 42 -10.94 1.15 -5.12
N GLU A 43 -11.20 -0.06 -5.57
CA GLU A 43 -12.47 -0.49 -6.19
C GLU A 43 -12.86 -1.86 -5.64
N ASP A 44 -14.17 -2.10 -5.46
CA ASP A 44 -14.72 -3.33 -4.88
C ASP A 44 -14.16 -3.62 -3.47
N MET A 45 -14.03 -2.58 -2.64
CA MET A 45 -13.51 -2.65 -1.28
C MET A 45 -14.55 -3.20 -0.32
N GLU A 46 -14.13 -4.14 0.51
CA GLU A 46 -14.97 -4.79 1.52
C GLU A 46 -14.64 -4.28 2.92
N GLU A 47 -13.36 -4.13 3.24
CA GLU A 47 -12.88 -3.74 4.55
C GLU A 47 -11.62 -2.87 4.46
N PHE A 48 -11.57 -1.84 5.30
CA PHE A 48 -10.38 -1.09 5.62
C PHE A 48 -10.18 -1.17 7.14
N GLY A 49 -8.99 -1.53 7.57
CA GLY A 49 -8.65 -1.53 8.99
C GLY A 49 -7.36 -0.78 9.26
N TYR A 50 -7.35 0.00 10.33
CA TYR A 50 -6.18 0.74 10.77
C TYR A 50 -6.02 0.70 12.29
N ASN A 51 -4.97 0.02 12.73
CA ASN A 51 -4.47 0.13 14.09
C ASN A 51 -3.45 1.26 14.18
N ARG A 52 -3.87 2.41 14.72
CA ARG A 52 -3.02 3.59 14.89
C ARG A 52 -1.89 3.36 15.90
N GLU A 53 -2.12 2.58 16.96
CA GLU A 53 -1.12 2.30 17.99
C GLU A 53 0.00 1.42 17.45
N ALA A 54 -0.35 0.39 16.69
CA ALA A 54 0.62 -0.50 16.05
C ALA A 54 1.22 0.08 14.75
N GLY A 55 0.60 1.11 14.18
CA GLY A 55 0.91 1.62 12.84
C GLY A 55 0.67 0.56 11.77
N PHE A 56 -0.38 -0.26 11.90
CA PHE A 56 -0.66 -1.39 11.01
C PHE A 56 -1.98 -1.18 10.26
N VAL A 57 -1.97 -1.34 8.94
CA VAL A 57 -3.13 -1.17 8.07
C VAL A 57 -3.36 -2.43 7.23
N TRP A 58 -4.63 -2.70 6.91
CA TRP A 58 -4.99 -3.64 5.88
C TRP A 58 -6.17 -3.16 5.04
N LEU A 59 -6.20 -3.61 3.78
CA LEU A 59 -7.24 -3.39 2.80
C LEU A 59 -7.73 -4.76 2.31
N ILE A 60 -9.05 -4.96 2.28
CA ILE A 60 -9.68 -6.17 1.71
C ILE A 60 -10.54 -5.78 0.53
N GLN A 61 -10.26 -6.38 -0.63
CA GLN A 61 -11.01 -6.24 -1.87
C GLN A 61 -11.58 -7.60 -2.28
N LYS A 62 -12.76 -7.60 -2.93
CA LYS A 62 -13.46 -8.84 -3.35
C LYS A 62 -12.60 -9.84 -4.11
N LYS A 63 -11.69 -9.34 -4.93
CA LYS A 63 -10.83 -10.15 -5.81
C LYS A 63 -9.53 -9.43 -6.08
N LYS A 64 -8.51 -10.21 -6.48
CA LYS A 64 -7.26 -9.69 -7.01
C LYS A 64 -7.53 -8.65 -8.11
N LYS A 65 -6.77 -7.56 -8.12
CA LYS A 65 -6.85 -6.50 -9.14
C LYS A 65 -5.50 -6.21 -9.74
N ASP A 66 -5.43 -6.27 -11.07
CA ASP A 66 -4.28 -5.82 -11.83
C ASP A 66 -4.52 -4.37 -12.28
N HIS A 67 -3.49 -3.54 -12.20
CA HIS A 67 -3.55 -2.12 -12.57
C HIS A 67 -2.29 -1.74 -13.36
N VAL A 68 -2.40 -0.74 -14.23
CA VAL A 68 -1.27 -0.19 -14.96
C VAL A 68 -1.19 1.30 -14.71
N PHE A 69 -0.14 1.74 -14.01
CA PHE A 69 0.17 3.15 -13.85
C PHE A 69 0.67 3.70 -15.18
N LYS A 70 -0.23 4.31 -15.96
CA LYS A 70 0.01 4.70 -17.36
C LYS A 70 1.20 5.63 -17.52
N GLN A 71 1.39 6.57 -16.60
CA GLN A 71 2.48 7.55 -16.68
C GLN A 71 3.87 6.91 -16.64
N ILE A 72 4.02 5.82 -15.88
CA ILE A 72 5.29 5.08 -15.73
C ILE A 72 5.30 3.73 -16.44
N LYS A 73 4.19 3.39 -17.12
CA LYS A 73 3.97 2.12 -17.84
C LYS A 73 4.26 0.87 -16.99
N ARG A 74 4.00 0.94 -15.68
CA ARG A 74 4.20 -0.18 -14.75
C ARG A 74 2.92 -0.93 -14.48
N ALA A 75 2.96 -2.24 -14.72
CA ALA A 75 1.91 -3.17 -14.34
C ALA A 75 2.14 -3.62 -12.90
N VAL A 76 1.11 -3.49 -12.10
CA VAL A 76 1.07 -3.86 -10.69
C VAL A 76 -0.13 -4.74 -10.42
N SER A 77 -0.03 -5.53 -9.37
CA SER A 77 -1.03 -6.51 -8.98
C SER A 77 -1.28 -6.43 -7.48
N TYR A 78 -2.54 -6.32 -7.11
CA TYR A 78 -3.02 -6.24 -5.73
C TYR A 78 -3.82 -7.50 -5.43
N ALA A 79 -3.45 -8.23 -4.38
CA ALA A 79 -4.16 -9.40 -3.89
C ALA A 79 -5.48 -9.01 -3.20
N PRO A 80 -6.38 -9.97 -2.92
CA PRO A 80 -7.59 -9.71 -2.13
C PRO A 80 -7.33 -9.05 -0.78
N GLU A 81 -6.19 -9.33 -0.16
CA GLU A 81 -5.74 -8.66 1.07
C GLU A 81 -4.37 -8.01 0.84
N VAL A 82 -4.28 -6.73 1.18
CA VAL A 82 -3.04 -5.95 1.19
C VAL A 82 -2.81 -5.45 2.61
N THR A 83 -1.61 -5.66 3.15
CA THR A 83 -1.26 -5.18 4.49
C THR A 83 0.04 -4.39 4.46
N ALA A 84 0.22 -3.48 5.41
CA ALA A 84 1.46 -2.73 5.59
C ALA A 84 1.58 -2.20 7.01
N PHE A 85 2.82 -1.89 7.41
CA PHE A 85 3.05 -0.94 8.49
C PHE A 85 3.28 0.45 7.89
N VAL A 86 2.76 1.47 8.57
CA VAL A 86 2.73 2.84 8.06
C VAL A 86 3.52 3.79 8.95
N GLU A 87 4.22 4.70 8.31
CA GLU A 87 4.93 5.83 8.91
C GLU A 87 4.75 7.03 7.97
N LYS A 88 4.95 8.24 8.48
CA LYS A 88 4.89 9.42 7.63
C LYS A 88 5.88 9.26 6.46
N TYR A 89 5.39 9.45 5.24
CA TYR A 89 6.10 9.28 3.96
C TYR A 89 6.50 7.85 3.60
N LYS A 90 6.03 6.82 4.33
CA LYS A 90 6.52 5.45 4.16
C LYS A 90 5.51 4.35 4.49
N LEU A 91 5.47 3.34 3.63
CA LEU A 91 4.87 2.03 3.85
C LEU A 91 5.99 0.99 3.94
N LYS A 92 5.94 0.09 4.92
CA LYS A 92 6.97 -0.93 5.15
C LYS A 92 6.35 -2.31 5.42
N LYS A 93 7.13 -3.35 5.14
CA LYS A 93 6.70 -4.76 5.25
C LYS A 93 5.37 -5.01 4.54
N MET A 94 5.21 -4.39 3.37
CA MET A 94 4.00 -4.52 2.58
C MET A 94 3.81 -5.97 2.09
N THR A 95 2.57 -6.43 2.06
CA THR A 95 2.17 -7.71 1.49
C THR A 95 1.01 -7.53 0.51
N GLY A 96 0.80 -8.50 -0.37
CA GLY A 96 -0.30 -8.47 -1.32
C GLY A 96 -0.07 -7.59 -2.56
N VAL A 97 1.04 -6.86 -2.64
CA VAL A 97 1.37 -6.01 -3.80
C VAL A 97 2.54 -6.62 -4.58
N LYS A 98 2.38 -6.74 -5.91
CA LYS A 98 3.45 -7.15 -6.83
C LYS A 98 3.60 -6.16 -7.97
N THR A 99 4.83 -5.92 -8.39
CA THR A 99 5.16 -5.18 -9.61
C THR A 99 5.70 -6.15 -10.67
N LYS A 100 5.41 -5.87 -11.94
CA LYS A 100 5.98 -6.61 -13.05
C LYS A 100 7.31 -5.96 -13.47
N GLU A 101 8.40 -6.65 -13.19
CA GLU A 101 9.74 -6.31 -13.69
C GLU A 101 10.17 -7.32 -14.75
N LEU A 102 10.41 -6.82 -15.97
CA LEU A 102 10.66 -7.66 -17.15
C LEU A 102 9.56 -8.73 -17.32
N LEU A 103 9.90 -10.00 -17.10
CA LEU A 103 8.98 -11.15 -17.21
C LEU A 103 8.53 -11.71 -15.85
N LEU A 104 8.99 -11.13 -14.72
CA LEU A 104 8.73 -11.65 -13.37
C LEU A 104 7.84 -10.71 -12.56
N TRP A 105 6.99 -11.31 -11.72
CA TRP A 105 6.22 -10.60 -10.71
C TRP A 105 6.97 -10.59 -9.39
N LEU A 106 7.41 -9.42 -8.95
CA LEU A 106 8.16 -9.24 -7.72
C LEU A 106 7.30 -8.58 -6.64
N SER A 107 7.35 -9.10 -5.41
CA SER A 107 6.62 -8.53 -4.28
C SER A 107 7.22 -7.18 -3.87
N VAL A 108 6.38 -6.16 -3.79
CA VAL A 108 6.74 -4.85 -3.24
C VAL A 108 6.65 -4.94 -1.72
N VAL A 109 7.71 -4.54 -1.02
CA VAL A 109 7.82 -4.64 0.45
C VAL A 109 7.96 -3.29 1.13
N GLU A 110 8.42 -2.25 0.42
CA GLU A 110 8.46 -0.88 0.92
C GLU A 110 8.08 0.11 -0.19
N VAL A 111 7.40 1.19 0.20
CA VAL A 111 7.12 2.36 -0.64
C VAL A 111 7.43 3.59 0.18
N TYR A 112 8.28 4.50 -0.30
CA TYR A 112 8.73 5.61 0.53
C TYR A 112 9.28 6.79 -0.27
N PHE A 113 9.28 7.97 0.35
CA PHE A 113 10.11 9.08 -0.07
C PHE A 113 11.46 9.03 0.66
N ASP A 114 12.58 9.20 -0.06
CA ASP A 114 13.92 9.21 0.57
C ASP A 114 14.07 10.35 1.58
N LYS A 115 13.38 11.46 1.35
CA LYS A 115 13.32 12.64 2.22
C LYS A 115 11.97 13.35 2.05
N PRO A 116 11.50 14.12 3.05
CA PRO A 116 10.20 14.81 2.98
C PRO A 116 10.02 15.76 1.79
N THR A 117 11.11 16.29 1.23
CA THR A 117 11.10 17.19 0.08
C THR A 117 11.29 16.46 -1.26
N SER A 118 11.28 15.13 -1.27
CA SER A 118 11.47 14.36 -2.49
C SER A 118 10.21 14.43 -3.35
N GLU A 119 10.39 14.66 -4.65
CA GLU A 119 9.32 14.60 -5.64
C GLU A 119 9.14 13.18 -6.21
N LYS A 120 10.04 12.26 -5.84
CA LYS A 120 10.04 10.89 -6.31
C LYS A 120 9.70 9.92 -5.18
N LEU A 121 8.81 9.00 -5.50
CA LEU A 121 8.40 7.88 -4.66
C LEU A 121 9.16 6.63 -5.08
N THR A 122 9.80 5.97 -4.12
CA THR A 122 10.62 4.77 -4.33
C THR A 122 9.85 3.52 -3.92
N PHE A 123 9.86 2.51 -4.78
CA PHE A 123 9.28 1.19 -4.56
C PHE A 123 10.40 0.18 -4.45
N LYS A 124 10.43 -0.57 -3.35
CA LYS A 124 11.44 -1.60 -3.11
C LYS A 124 10.79 -2.98 -3.06
N THR A 125 11.44 -3.92 -3.72
CA THR A 125 10.99 -5.31 -3.82
C THR A 125 11.68 -6.20 -2.80
N GLY A 126 11.10 -7.38 -2.52
CA GLY A 126 11.68 -8.37 -1.61
C GLY A 126 13.04 -8.93 -2.07
N THR A 127 13.41 -8.74 -3.34
CA THR A 127 14.74 -9.12 -3.87
C THR A 127 15.80 -8.05 -3.67
N GLY A 128 15.43 -6.88 -3.13
CA GLY A 128 16.31 -5.73 -2.95
C GLY A 128 16.37 -4.76 -4.13
N LEU A 129 15.71 -5.08 -5.26
CA LEU A 129 15.57 -4.13 -6.38
C LEU A 129 14.66 -2.97 -5.97
N SER A 130 15.00 -1.77 -6.43
CA SER A 130 14.21 -0.57 -6.18
C SER A 130 14.15 0.33 -7.41
N ASP A 131 12.99 0.91 -7.65
CA ASP A 131 12.77 1.93 -8.68
C ASP A 131 12.09 3.17 -8.08
N SER A 132 12.44 4.35 -8.59
CA SER A 132 11.88 5.62 -8.14
C SER A 132 11.20 6.36 -9.28
N PHE A 133 9.98 6.81 -9.03
CA PHE A 133 9.13 7.48 -10.03
C PHE A 133 8.60 8.81 -9.51
N PRO A 134 8.27 9.78 -10.37
CA PRO A 134 7.59 11.00 -9.94
C PRO A 134 6.31 10.67 -9.16
N ALA A 135 6.12 11.30 -8.00
CA ALA A 135 4.94 11.07 -7.16
C ALA A 135 3.62 11.39 -7.87
N SER A 136 3.65 12.39 -8.77
CA SER A 136 2.53 12.78 -9.63
C SER A 136 2.04 11.66 -10.57
N ALA A 137 2.80 10.58 -10.73
CA ALA A 137 2.38 9.41 -11.48
C ALA A 137 1.34 8.54 -10.75
N PHE A 138 1.11 8.82 -9.45
CA PHE A 138 0.27 8.03 -8.55
C PHE A 138 -0.82 8.88 -7.87
N GLU A 139 -1.18 10.01 -8.45
CA GLU A 139 -2.33 10.83 -7.99
C GLU A 139 -3.67 10.30 -8.53
#